data_AF-A0A960EDK9-F1
#
_entry.id   AF-A0A960EDK9-F1
#
_cell.length_a   1.000
_cell.length_b   1.000
_cell.length_c   1.000
_cell.angle_alpha   90.00
_cell.angle_beta   90.00
_cell.angle_gamma   90.00
#
_symmetry.space_group_name_H-M   'P 1'
#
loop_
_entity.id
_entity.type
_entity.pdbx_description
1 polymer ?
#
loop_
_entity_poly.entity_id
_entity_poly.type
_entity_poly.pdbx_seq_one_letter_code
_entity_poly.pdbx_strand_id
1 'polypeptide(L)'
;MSDQHDRQPDDRMGLEAFDAVDAPDQWDDIIRRSAGAELGTTASAAPTGRRRSPATWFMAAAAVALVAVAAVAISVRSGGDESPAPATTPDDTMPTPDSAPTTVPTTEPPATTTEPTTIPTTEPPATTAPPASTVPVVPSDVVVTAWNPDCTERAGSGRVSGSIDPALAGFTTVDTAPTLDIVLPTIDTANGEYQPLVSTAVVPDGVAVGLFEYSADNESVITIEVVDLDGDIRWRRCLAGIGWPRAMIPAGERLWLAAGDGEALLLPFDLATGADFSPPFNTGGRTIDGALDDRLLVGVPWDAGAIGPDDRLGIIDLGTVNVTDIPYPDVALGTSSDMVRYELVAGPSGLMIAGTPFDSNRPEVVWTGDAWSSDPDELRALPPTIRIPYGDDTAPELLDGAGEVVWSEPGFHHISREGFASAMADSVVLVMECLTWTDGMGCQWLDEDTPPDEQLVAFDLETGARLWTRPGGQAFAAIDGDRGIVTADTGWELIDLRTGDRVDDVAITAWPQDDIFFNECCGAGDYIWTRLHGGVLFEATGDRLRVWLPPEVSTPTVTVTAFE
;
A
#
# COMPACT_ATOMS: atom_id res chain seq x y z
N MET A 1 36.53 -47.73 -8.89
CA MET A 1 35.59 -47.17 -9.87
C MET A 1 34.19 -47.46 -9.36
N SER A 2 33.68 -46.55 -8.53
CA SER A 2 32.28 -46.43 -8.14
C SER A 2 32.12 -45.05 -7.51
N ASP A 3 31.08 -44.36 -7.93
CA ASP A 3 30.67 -43.01 -7.57
C ASP A 3 30.26 -42.87 -6.10
N GLN A 4 30.53 -41.69 -5.53
CA GLN A 4 29.67 -41.05 -4.53
C GLN A 4 29.98 -39.55 -4.55
N HIS A 5 29.07 -38.79 -5.16
CA HIS A 5 28.96 -37.35 -5.00
C HIS A 5 28.21 -37.09 -3.71
N ASP A 6 28.90 -36.52 -2.72
CA ASP A 6 28.28 -35.88 -1.57
C ASP A 6 27.62 -34.58 -2.05
N ARG A 7 26.29 -34.57 -2.11
CA ARG A 7 25.49 -33.34 -2.12
C ARG A 7 25.37 -32.86 -0.68
N GLN A 8 25.75 -31.62 -0.43
CA GLN A 8 25.40 -30.92 0.80
C GLN A 8 23.88 -30.81 0.91
N PRO A 9 23.30 -30.89 2.12
CA PRO A 9 21.88 -30.60 2.31
C PRO A 9 21.65 -29.10 2.19
N ASP A 10 20.66 -28.72 1.38
CA ASP A 10 20.16 -27.35 1.30
C ASP A 10 19.57 -26.94 2.66
N ASP A 11 20.13 -25.88 3.24
CA ASP A 11 19.56 -25.18 4.40
C ASP A 11 18.27 -24.47 3.97
N ARG A 12 17.14 -25.17 4.00
CA ARG A 12 15.79 -24.58 4.00
C ARG A 12 15.37 -24.27 5.43
N MET A 13 15.92 -23.19 6.00
CA MET A 13 15.40 -22.61 7.25
C MET A 13 14.26 -21.64 6.91
N GLY A 14 13.01 -22.09 7.06
CA GLY A 14 11.83 -21.24 6.86
C GLY A 14 10.56 -21.73 7.57
N LEU A 15 10.44 -23.03 7.83
CA LEU A 15 9.21 -23.61 8.41
C LEU A 15 9.37 -24.20 9.82
N GLU A 16 10.58 -24.51 10.28
CA GLU A 16 10.80 -25.00 11.65
C GLU A 16 10.51 -23.93 12.73
N ALA A 17 10.41 -22.65 12.34
CA ALA A 17 10.02 -21.56 13.23
C ALA A 17 8.53 -21.63 13.65
N PHE A 18 7.67 -22.30 12.89
CA PHE A 18 6.25 -22.44 13.25
C PHE A 18 5.99 -23.54 14.28
N ASP A 19 6.87 -24.55 14.37
CA ASP A 19 6.74 -25.67 15.32
C ASP A 19 7.40 -25.41 16.68
N ALA A 20 8.33 -24.46 16.76
CA ALA A 20 9.05 -24.12 18.00
C ALA A 20 8.37 -23.02 18.82
N VAL A 21 7.32 -22.38 18.29
CA VAL A 21 6.54 -21.36 18.98
C VAL A 21 5.24 -22.00 19.45
N ASP A 22 5.10 -22.23 20.77
CA ASP A 22 3.79 -22.44 21.38
C ASP A 22 2.88 -21.30 20.90
N ALA A 23 1.82 -21.62 20.15
CA ALA A 23 0.90 -20.64 19.58
C ALA A 23 0.57 -19.56 20.63
N PRO A 24 1.00 -18.30 20.44
CA PRO A 24 0.79 -17.30 21.45
C PRO A 24 -0.71 -16.97 21.47
N ASP A 25 -1.35 -17.31 22.59
CA ASP A 25 -2.74 -16.93 22.89
C ASP A 25 -2.80 -15.42 23.20
N GLN A 26 -2.59 -14.63 22.15
CA GLN A 26 -2.69 -13.17 22.18
C GLN A 26 -4.11 -12.72 22.54
N TRP A 27 -5.11 -13.58 22.27
CA TRP A 27 -6.50 -13.34 22.67
C TRP A 27 -6.69 -13.38 24.19
N ASP A 28 -6.07 -14.32 24.90
CA ASP A 28 -6.09 -14.35 26.37
C ASP A 28 -5.29 -13.19 26.99
N ASP A 29 -4.24 -12.68 26.33
CA ASP A 29 -3.52 -11.48 26.79
C ASP A 29 -4.35 -10.20 26.60
N ILE A 30 -5.07 -10.06 25.48
CA ILE A 30 -6.02 -8.97 25.23
C ILE A 30 -7.20 -9.03 26.23
N ILE A 31 -7.75 -10.22 26.50
CA ILE A 31 -8.81 -10.43 27.49
C ILE A 31 -8.31 -10.11 28.92
N ARG A 32 -7.06 -10.49 29.24
CA ARG A 32 -6.44 -10.20 30.54
C ARG A 32 -6.12 -8.72 30.74
N ARG A 33 -5.65 -8.02 29.70
CA ARG A 33 -5.38 -6.57 29.75
C ARG A 33 -6.66 -5.75 29.83
N SER A 34 -7.71 -6.15 29.10
CA SER A 34 -9.03 -5.50 29.17
C SER A 34 -9.76 -5.74 30.50
N ALA A 35 -9.49 -6.87 31.17
CA ALA A 35 -9.98 -7.13 32.53
C ALA A 35 -9.19 -6.40 33.64
N GLY A 36 -8.00 -5.86 33.34
CA GLY A 36 -7.08 -5.28 34.32
C GLY A 36 -7.07 -3.75 34.42
N ALA A 37 -7.73 -3.04 33.51
CA ALA A 37 -7.73 -1.59 33.47
C ALA A 37 -8.87 -0.99 34.31
N GLU A 38 -8.71 -0.97 35.64
CA GLU A 38 -9.38 0.05 36.48
C GLU A 38 -8.33 0.88 37.24
N LEU A 39 -8.42 2.18 36.97
CA LEU A 39 -7.58 3.30 37.41
C LEU A 39 -7.26 3.32 38.92
N GLY A 40 -6.01 3.59 39.24
CA GLY A 40 -5.62 4.09 40.56
C GLY A 40 -5.86 5.61 40.66
N THR A 41 -6.75 6.04 41.56
CA THR A 41 -6.57 7.29 42.35
C THR A 41 -7.24 7.13 43.72
N THR A 42 -6.66 7.80 44.72
CA THR A 42 -6.72 7.54 46.17
C THR A 42 -8.01 7.99 46.87
N ALA A 43 -8.57 7.18 47.79
CA ALA A 43 -9.01 7.56 49.16
C ALA A 43 -9.86 6.47 49.91
N SER A 44 -9.35 6.08 51.09
CA SER A 44 -9.93 5.47 52.31
C SER A 44 -11.37 4.91 52.43
N ALA A 45 -11.39 3.69 53.02
CA ALA A 45 -12.29 3.15 54.09
C ALA A 45 -13.58 2.33 53.76
N ALA A 46 -13.38 0.99 53.66
CA ALA A 46 -14.16 -0.12 54.26
C ALA A 46 -15.65 -0.38 53.84
N PRO A 47 -16.27 -1.54 54.19
CA PRO A 47 -16.32 -2.72 53.33
C PRO A 47 -17.78 -3.20 53.03
N THR A 48 -18.00 -3.95 51.95
CA THR A 48 -18.69 -5.28 51.94
C THR A 48 -19.11 -5.70 50.53
N GLY A 49 -18.85 -6.98 50.25
CA GLY A 49 -19.03 -7.67 48.97
C GLY A 49 -20.45 -7.68 48.38
N ARG A 50 -20.45 -7.75 47.04
CA ARG A 50 -21.36 -8.60 46.27
C ARG A 50 -20.62 -9.12 45.04
N ARG A 51 -20.10 -10.34 45.13
CA ARG A 51 -19.64 -11.09 43.95
C ARG A 51 -20.86 -11.27 43.03
N ARG A 52 -20.85 -10.65 41.85
CA ARG A 52 -21.81 -10.96 40.79
C ARG A 52 -21.51 -12.39 40.33
N SER A 53 -22.49 -13.28 40.45
CA SER A 53 -22.31 -14.67 40.05
C SER A 53 -22.21 -14.77 38.52
N PRO A 54 -21.46 -15.75 38.00
CA PRO A 54 -21.34 -16.02 36.56
C PRO A 54 -22.68 -16.17 35.84
N ALA A 55 -23.76 -16.48 36.56
CA ALA A 55 -25.12 -16.49 36.02
C ALA A 55 -25.58 -15.13 35.42
N THR A 56 -25.04 -14.01 35.92
CA THR A 56 -25.38 -12.68 35.39
C THR A 56 -24.72 -12.43 34.03
N TRP A 57 -23.51 -12.96 33.82
CA TRP A 57 -22.79 -12.90 32.56
C TRP A 57 -23.40 -13.84 31.52
N PHE A 58 -23.79 -15.06 31.92
CA PHE A 58 -24.51 -15.97 31.02
C PHE A 58 -25.87 -15.42 30.59
N MET A 59 -26.57 -14.68 31.45
CA MET A 59 -27.84 -14.04 31.09
C MET A 59 -27.65 -12.85 30.13
N ALA A 60 -26.56 -12.09 30.25
CA ALA A 60 -26.24 -11.01 29.32
C ALA A 60 -25.83 -11.55 27.94
N ALA A 61 -24.99 -12.59 27.89
CA ALA A 61 -24.61 -13.26 26.65
C ALA A 61 -25.82 -13.93 25.96
N ALA A 62 -26.70 -14.58 26.73
CA ALA A 62 -27.93 -15.16 26.21
C ALA A 62 -28.90 -14.09 25.67
N ALA A 63 -28.95 -12.90 26.27
CA ALA A 63 -29.76 -11.79 25.79
C ALA A 63 -29.23 -11.23 24.46
N VAL A 64 -27.92 -11.08 24.31
CA VAL A 64 -27.27 -10.64 23.06
C VAL A 64 -27.50 -11.67 21.93
N ALA A 65 -27.33 -12.96 22.23
CA ALA A 65 -27.62 -14.04 21.27
C ALA A 65 -29.10 -14.07 20.86
N LEU A 66 -30.03 -13.79 21.78
CA LEU A 66 -31.47 -13.70 21.47
C LEU A 66 -31.81 -12.49 20.60
N VAL A 67 -31.13 -11.35 20.77
CA VAL A 67 -31.30 -10.17 19.92
C VAL A 67 -30.76 -10.42 18.51
N ALA A 68 -29.59 -11.06 18.39
CA ALA A 68 -29.01 -11.42 17.09
C ALA A 68 -29.89 -12.43 16.33
N VAL A 69 -30.40 -13.46 17.01
CA VAL A 69 -31.32 -14.43 16.39
C VAL A 69 -32.66 -13.78 16.02
N ALA A 70 -33.16 -12.84 16.82
CA ALA A 70 -34.38 -12.10 16.48
C ALA A 70 -34.20 -11.18 15.27
N ALA A 71 -33.04 -10.52 15.13
CA ALA A 71 -32.71 -9.69 13.96
C ALA A 71 -32.65 -10.53 12.66
N VAL A 72 -32.02 -11.71 12.71
CA VAL A 72 -31.99 -12.66 11.58
C VAL A 72 -33.37 -13.24 11.30
N ALA A 73 -34.18 -13.54 12.32
CA ALA A 73 -35.54 -14.03 12.12
C ALA A 73 -36.50 -12.97 11.52
N ILE A 74 -36.23 -11.67 11.74
CA ILE A 74 -36.99 -10.57 11.16
C ILE A 74 -36.56 -10.30 9.70
N SER A 75 -35.28 -10.46 9.37
CA SER A 75 -34.80 -10.32 7.98
C SER A 75 -35.27 -11.47 7.08
N VAL A 76 -35.36 -12.70 7.61
CA VAL A 76 -35.80 -13.87 6.82
C VAL A 76 -37.33 -13.96 6.70
N ARG A 77 -38.10 -13.23 7.52
CA ARG A 77 -39.58 -13.30 7.55
C ARG A 77 -40.29 -12.14 6.84
N SER A 78 -39.55 -11.19 6.28
CA SER A 78 -40.11 -10.03 5.54
C SER A 78 -40.21 -10.24 4.02
N GLY A 79 -39.82 -11.39 3.49
CA GLY A 79 -40.14 -11.83 2.12
C GLY A 79 -41.57 -12.35 2.00
N GLY A 80 -42.55 -11.44 2.00
CA GLY A 80 -43.96 -11.76 1.77
C GLY A 80 -44.31 -11.77 0.29
N ASP A 81 -44.79 -12.93 -0.18
CA ASP A 81 -45.47 -13.18 -1.45
C ASP A 81 -46.50 -12.09 -1.83
N GLU A 82 -46.21 -11.31 -2.87
CA GLU A 82 -47.21 -10.81 -3.82
C GLU A 82 -46.62 -10.80 -5.23
N SER A 83 -46.91 -11.85 -6.01
CA SER A 83 -46.73 -11.85 -7.46
C SER A 83 -47.72 -10.89 -8.12
N PRO A 84 -47.30 -9.95 -8.99
CA PRO A 84 -48.22 -9.33 -9.92
C PRO A 84 -48.40 -10.21 -11.16
N ALA A 85 -49.67 -10.36 -11.53
CA ALA A 85 -50.15 -11.05 -12.73
C ALA A 85 -49.57 -10.49 -14.04
N PRO A 86 -49.53 -11.28 -15.14
CA PRO A 86 -48.89 -10.88 -16.38
C PRO A 86 -49.68 -9.78 -17.09
N ALA A 87 -49.02 -8.65 -17.39
CA ALA A 87 -49.59 -7.61 -18.21
C ALA A 87 -49.68 -8.08 -19.68
N THR A 88 -50.90 -8.03 -20.20
CA THR A 88 -51.28 -8.24 -21.60
C THR A 88 -50.65 -7.21 -22.53
N THR A 89 -50.17 -7.67 -23.68
CA THR A 89 -49.77 -6.85 -24.83
C THR A 89 -50.93 -6.00 -25.37
N PRO A 90 -50.63 -4.80 -25.88
CA PRO A 90 -51.35 -4.24 -27.01
C PRO A 90 -50.41 -4.03 -28.21
N ASP A 91 -50.61 -4.83 -29.25
CA ASP A 91 -50.44 -4.37 -30.63
C ASP A 91 -51.41 -3.19 -30.86
N ASP A 92 -50.91 -2.04 -31.29
CA ASP A 92 -51.30 -1.44 -32.58
C ASP A 92 -50.59 -0.10 -32.85
N THR A 93 -49.83 -0.11 -33.95
CA THR A 93 -49.66 0.96 -34.95
C THR A 93 -49.15 2.35 -34.54
N MET A 94 -47.92 2.68 -34.97
CA MET A 94 -47.56 4.00 -35.52
C MET A 94 -46.38 3.88 -36.52
N PRO A 95 -46.25 4.82 -37.47
CA PRO A 95 -45.76 4.53 -38.83
C PRO A 95 -44.23 4.66 -38.99
N THR A 96 -43.75 3.97 -40.02
CA THR A 96 -42.40 3.99 -40.57
C THR A 96 -41.94 5.42 -40.93
N PRO A 97 -40.73 5.86 -40.56
CA PRO A 97 -40.15 7.08 -41.12
C PRO A 97 -39.56 6.78 -42.50
N ASP A 98 -40.12 7.45 -43.52
CA ASP A 98 -39.54 7.56 -44.85
C ASP A 98 -38.13 8.16 -44.75
N SER A 99 -37.11 7.34 -45.00
CA SER A 99 -35.74 7.79 -45.22
C SER A 99 -35.49 7.89 -46.71
N ALA A 100 -35.71 9.08 -47.27
CA ALA A 100 -35.16 9.44 -48.57
C ALA A 100 -33.65 9.73 -48.43
N PRO A 101 -32.80 9.24 -49.34
CA PRO A 101 -31.37 9.52 -49.29
C PRO A 101 -31.09 10.96 -49.80
N THR A 102 -30.67 11.83 -48.89
CA THR A 102 -30.09 13.14 -49.25
C THR A 102 -28.68 12.91 -49.76
N THR A 103 -28.49 13.10 -51.07
CA THR A 103 -27.18 13.10 -51.73
C THR A 103 -26.49 14.45 -51.48
N VAL A 104 -25.38 14.41 -50.75
CA VAL A 104 -24.46 15.55 -50.60
C VAL A 104 -23.41 15.46 -51.72
N PRO A 105 -23.16 16.53 -52.50
CA PRO A 105 -22.12 16.50 -53.53
C PRO A 105 -20.74 16.66 -52.88
N THR A 106 -19.97 15.58 -52.88
CA THR A 106 -18.53 15.61 -52.59
C THR A 106 -17.83 16.38 -53.72
N THR A 107 -17.30 17.56 -53.41
CA THR A 107 -16.45 18.32 -54.34
C THR A 107 -15.01 17.85 -54.14
N GLU A 108 -14.47 17.19 -55.16
CA GLU A 108 -13.11 16.67 -55.23
C GLU A 108 -12.10 17.84 -55.27
N PRO A 109 -11.04 17.86 -54.44
CA PRO A 109 -9.98 18.86 -54.56
C PRO A 109 -9.12 18.58 -55.80
N PRO A 110 -8.57 19.61 -56.47
CA PRO A 110 -7.77 19.42 -57.68
C PRO A 110 -6.45 18.72 -57.36
N ALA A 111 -6.12 17.71 -58.18
CA ALA A 111 -4.86 17.01 -58.16
C ALA A 111 -3.69 17.97 -58.40
N THR A 112 -2.83 18.12 -57.39
CA THR A 112 -1.55 18.81 -57.53
C THR A 112 -0.52 17.77 -57.95
N THR A 113 -0.05 17.88 -59.20
CA THR A 113 1.06 17.08 -59.73
C THR A 113 2.37 17.67 -59.23
N THR A 114 3.04 16.97 -58.31
CA THR A 114 4.41 17.30 -57.89
C THR A 114 5.39 16.40 -58.63
N GLU A 115 6.24 16.99 -59.47
CA GLU A 115 7.36 16.31 -60.11
C GLU A 115 8.37 15.81 -59.05
N PRO A 116 9.03 14.66 -59.26
CA PRO A 116 10.04 14.17 -58.33
C PRO A 116 11.32 15.00 -58.48
N THR A 117 11.61 15.83 -57.47
CA THR A 117 12.94 16.44 -57.30
C THR A 117 13.86 15.41 -56.66
N THR A 118 14.84 14.94 -57.42
CA THR A 118 15.96 14.12 -56.93
C THR A 118 16.85 14.96 -56.03
N ILE A 119 16.74 14.74 -54.71
CA ILE A 119 17.68 15.27 -53.72
C ILE A 119 18.87 14.29 -53.64
N PRO A 120 20.12 14.76 -53.74
CA PRO A 120 21.28 13.90 -53.54
C PRO A 120 21.33 13.42 -52.08
N THR A 121 21.36 12.10 -51.89
CA THR A 121 21.61 11.46 -50.60
C THR A 121 23.04 11.79 -50.17
N THR A 122 23.20 12.73 -49.25
CA THR A 122 24.46 12.94 -48.53
C THR A 122 24.51 11.91 -47.41
N GLU A 123 25.49 11.01 -47.48
CA GLU A 123 25.80 10.02 -46.45
C GLU A 123 26.05 10.75 -45.11
N PRO A 124 25.36 10.40 -44.02
CA PRO A 124 25.61 11.00 -42.72
C PRO A 124 27.04 10.68 -42.27
N PRO A 125 27.77 11.64 -41.66
CA PRO A 125 29.10 11.37 -41.17
C PRO A 125 29.04 10.23 -40.15
N ALA A 126 29.92 9.25 -40.30
CA ALA A 126 30.07 8.16 -39.35
C ALA A 126 30.43 8.74 -37.97
N THR A 127 29.44 8.86 -37.09
CA THR A 127 29.65 9.17 -35.69
C THR A 127 30.33 7.97 -35.05
N THR A 128 31.66 8.07 -34.93
CA THR A 128 32.44 7.13 -34.15
C THR A 128 32.09 7.37 -32.68
N ALA A 129 31.50 6.36 -32.02
CA ALA A 129 31.28 6.41 -30.58
C ALA A 129 32.60 6.75 -29.88
N PRO A 130 32.60 7.63 -28.85
CA PRO A 130 33.78 7.86 -28.04
C PRO A 130 34.32 6.51 -27.53
N PRO A 131 35.65 6.30 -27.51
CA PRO A 131 36.21 5.12 -26.85
C PRO A 131 35.67 5.06 -25.42
N ALA A 132 35.29 3.87 -24.96
CA ALA A 132 34.84 3.63 -23.59
C ALA A 132 35.80 4.32 -22.62
N SER A 133 35.38 5.48 -22.15
CA SER A 133 36.18 6.33 -21.29
C SER A 133 36.17 5.64 -19.94
N THR A 134 37.37 5.37 -19.44
CA THR A 134 37.68 4.86 -18.11
C THR A 134 36.69 5.32 -17.06
N VAL A 135 35.73 4.46 -16.74
CA VAL A 135 34.94 4.55 -15.51
C VAL A 135 35.97 4.48 -14.38
N PRO A 136 36.06 5.49 -13.51
CA PRO A 136 36.90 5.40 -12.32
C PRO A 136 36.53 4.11 -11.58
N VAL A 137 37.52 3.28 -11.29
CA VAL A 137 37.35 2.15 -10.38
C VAL A 137 37.08 2.76 -9.00
N VAL A 138 35.80 2.95 -8.68
CA VAL A 138 35.36 3.28 -7.32
C VAL A 138 35.50 1.98 -6.52
N PRO A 139 36.13 2.01 -5.33
CA PRO A 139 36.22 0.82 -4.48
C PRO A 139 34.82 0.27 -4.21
N SER A 140 34.69 -1.05 -4.31
CA SER A 140 33.51 -1.81 -3.90
C SER A 140 33.21 -1.55 -2.43
N ASP A 141 31.93 -1.27 -2.15
CA ASP A 141 31.30 -1.13 -0.84
C ASP A 141 31.95 -0.08 0.08
N VAL A 142 31.46 1.16 -0.01
CA VAL A 142 31.74 2.18 1.02
C VAL A 142 30.83 1.88 2.20
N VAL A 143 31.40 1.46 3.33
CA VAL A 143 30.70 1.34 4.61
C VAL A 143 30.77 2.68 5.33
N VAL A 144 29.62 3.31 5.55
CA VAL A 144 29.49 4.54 6.34
C VAL A 144 28.92 4.19 7.71
N THR A 145 29.74 4.33 8.77
CA THR A 145 29.29 4.17 10.16
C THR A 145 28.53 5.43 10.58
N ALA A 146 27.20 5.36 10.56
CA ALA A 146 26.38 6.56 10.66
C ALA A 146 25.51 6.61 11.91
N TRP A 147 25.15 5.45 12.49
CA TRP A 147 24.29 5.42 13.65
C TRP A 147 25.13 5.33 14.93
N ASN A 148 25.01 6.34 15.77
CA ASN A 148 25.47 6.22 17.14
C ASN A 148 24.26 5.76 17.95
N PRO A 149 24.35 4.73 18.83
CA PRO A 149 23.23 4.18 19.62
C PRO A 149 22.52 5.16 20.57
N ASP A 150 22.92 6.42 20.61
CA ASP A 150 22.24 7.46 21.34
C ASP A 150 21.34 8.24 20.38
N CYS A 151 20.13 8.57 20.80
CA CYS A 151 19.28 9.52 20.08
C CYS A 151 19.93 10.93 20.08
N THR A 152 20.94 11.09 19.24
CA THR A 152 21.76 12.29 19.12
C THR A 152 21.29 13.07 17.91
N GLU A 153 20.73 14.24 18.18
CA GLU A 153 20.40 15.26 17.20
C GLU A 153 21.62 15.59 16.32
N ARG A 154 21.43 15.56 14.99
CA ARG A 154 22.44 15.97 14.01
C ARG A 154 21.83 17.01 13.10
N ALA A 155 22.33 18.24 13.16
CA ALA A 155 21.90 19.30 12.25
C ALA A 155 22.63 19.21 10.91
N GLY A 156 21.92 19.49 9.83
CA GLY A 156 22.48 19.53 8.49
C GLY A 156 23.28 20.79 8.22
N SER A 157 24.17 20.73 7.22
CA SER A 157 25.05 21.84 6.85
C SER A 157 24.36 22.94 6.01
N GLY A 158 23.08 22.75 5.67
CA GLY A 158 22.27 23.73 4.92
C GLY A 158 22.42 23.66 3.40
N ARG A 159 22.91 22.54 2.86
CA ARG A 159 22.98 22.33 1.42
C ARG A 159 21.92 21.34 0.98
N VAL A 160 20.82 21.86 0.42
CA VAL A 160 19.96 21.12 -0.49
C VAL A 160 19.94 21.90 -1.78
N SER A 161 20.23 21.23 -2.88
CA SER A 161 20.38 21.85 -4.18
C SER A 161 19.69 20.96 -5.21
N GLY A 162 18.38 20.75 -5.07
CA GLY A 162 17.68 19.92 -6.02
C GLY A 162 16.17 19.94 -5.85
N SER A 163 15.48 19.73 -6.97
CA SER A 163 14.18 19.06 -6.98
C SER A 163 14.42 17.54 -6.97
N ILE A 164 13.39 16.76 -6.62
CA ILE A 164 13.41 15.31 -6.88
C ILE A 164 13.70 15.11 -8.38
N ASP A 165 14.64 14.20 -8.70
CA ASP A 165 14.99 13.91 -10.08
C ASP A 165 13.76 13.36 -10.81
N PRO A 166 13.33 13.92 -11.97
CA PRO A 166 12.22 13.40 -12.74
C PRO A 166 12.34 11.92 -13.13
N ALA A 167 13.56 11.36 -13.19
CA ALA A 167 13.78 9.94 -13.41
C ALA A 167 13.19 9.07 -12.28
N LEU A 168 12.99 9.63 -11.08
CA LEU A 168 12.37 8.97 -9.94
C LEU A 168 10.84 9.04 -9.96
N ALA A 169 10.22 9.58 -11.01
CA ALA A 169 8.77 9.74 -11.06
C ALA A 169 8.00 8.43 -11.28
N GLY A 170 8.61 7.42 -11.89
CA GLY A 170 7.95 6.15 -12.20
C GLY A 170 8.92 4.97 -12.15
N PHE A 171 8.37 3.79 -11.84
CA PHE A 171 9.16 2.57 -11.70
C PHE A 171 9.52 1.99 -13.07
N THR A 172 10.81 1.78 -13.34
CA THR A 172 11.28 1.29 -14.64
C THR A 172 12.05 -0.01 -14.54
N THR A 173 13.19 0.02 -13.85
CA THR A 173 14.10 -1.10 -13.67
C THR A 173 14.82 -0.91 -12.34
N VAL A 174 15.37 -2.00 -11.82
CA VAL A 174 16.27 -1.99 -10.66
C VAL A 174 17.58 -2.63 -11.06
N ASP A 175 18.67 -2.23 -10.40
CA ASP A 175 19.96 -2.88 -10.60
C ASP A 175 19.98 -4.29 -9.95
N THR A 176 21.14 -4.93 -9.89
CA THR A 176 21.32 -6.21 -9.18
C THR A 176 21.66 -6.04 -7.69
N ALA A 177 22.09 -4.84 -7.30
CA ALA A 177 22.40 -4.45 -5.91
C ALA A 177 21.72 -3.12 -5.59
N PRO A 178 21.29 -2.90 -4.33
CA PRO A 178 20.59 -1.69 -3.95
C PRO A 178 21.51 -0.47 -4.10
N THR A 179 20.92 0.72 -4.29
CA THR A 179 21.67 1.98 -4.26
C THR A 179 22.12 2.30 -2.83
N LEU A 180 21.22 2.16 -1.86
CA LEU A 180 21.53 2.26 -0.44
C LEU A 180 21.16 0.95 0.27
N ASP A 181 22.07 0.43 1.09
CA ASP A 181 21.82 -0.70 1.99
C ASP A 181 22.03 -0.22 3.43
N ILE A 182 20.94 0.10 4.10
CA ILE A 182 20.92 0.72 5.42
C ILE A 182 20.67 -0.37 6.47
N VAL A 183 21.65 -0.63 7.33
CA VAL A 183 21.45 -1.50 8.49
C VAL A 183 20.66 -0.72 9.54
N LEU A 184 19.52 -1.28 9.94
CA LEU A 184 18.63 -0.77 10.97
C LEU A 184 19.13 -1.19 12.36
N PRO A 185 18.94 -0.36 13.39
CA PRO A 185 19.33 -0.72 14.73
C PRO A 185 18.37 -1.74 15.34
N THR A 186 18.89 -2.80 15.97
CA THR A 186 18.09 -3.63 16.88
C THR A 186 17.83 -2.85 18.17
N ILE A 187 16.58 -2.91 18.65
CA ILE A 187 16.16 -2.25 19.90
C ILE A 187 16.01 -3.30 21.00
N ASP A 188 16.79 -3.15 22.06
CA ASP A 188 16.59 -3.91 23.30
C ASP A 188 15.40 -3.35 24.09
N THR A 189 14.31 -4.11 24.16
CA THR A 189 13.16 -3.78 25.01
C THR A 189 13.10 -4.71 26.23
N ALA A 190 12.25 -4.38 27.19
CA ALA A 190 11.97 -5.28 28.33
C ALA A 190 11.39 -6.64 27.88
N ASN A 191 10.86 -6.72 26.65
CA ASN A 191 10.27 -7.92 26.07
C ASN A 191 11.24 -8.68 25.13
N GLY A 192 12.48 -8.20 24.97
CA GLY A 192 13.48 -8.77 24.06
C GLY A 192 13.96 -7.78 23.00
N GLU A 193 14.88 -8.25 22.17
CA GLU A 193 15.33 -7.56 20.95
C GLU A 193 14.18 -7.47 19.95
N TYR A 194 13.95 -6.28 19.40
CA TYR A 194 12.94 -6.01 18.39
C TYR A 194 13.48 -5.08 17.31
N GLN A 195 12.97 -5.21 16.08
CA GLN A 195 13.35 -4.34 14.97
C GLN A 195 12.37 -3.16 14.86
N PRO A 196 12.85 -1.91 14.75
CA PRO A 196 11.96 -0.76 14.66
C PRO A 196 11.06 -0.86 13.43
N LEU A 197 9.82 -0.42 13.59
CA LEU A 197 8.97 -0.10 12.44
C LEU A 197 9.62 1.05 11.64
N VAL A 198 9.53 0.96 10.32
CA VAL A 198 10.17 1.91 9.40
C VAL A 198 9.12 2.68 8.59
N SER A 199 9.29 3.99 8.48
CA SER A 199 8.61 4.80 7.45
C SER A 199 9.64 5.42 6.53
N THR A 200 9.30 5.50 5.25
CA THR A 200 10.20 6.03 4.23
C THR A 200 9.51 7.07 3.37
N ALA A 201 10.29 8.03 2.87
CA ALA A 201 9.87 8.98 1.85
C ALA A 201 11.04 9.35 0.95
N VAL A 202 10.77 9.57 -0.33
CA VAL A 202 11.77 10.08 -1.29
C VAL A 202 11.91 11.58 -1.07
N VAL A 203 13.15 12.06 -0.97
CA VAL A 203 13.47 13.48 -0.83
C VAL A 203 14.50 13.89 -1.87
N PRO A 204 14.70 15.19 -2.15
CA PRO A 204 15.77 15.62 -3.04
C PRO A 204 17.12 15.08 -2.56
N ASP A 205 17.88 14.48 -3.48
CA ASP A 205 19.23 13.91 -3.28
C ASP A 205 19.33 12.81 -2.21
N GLY A 206 18.23 12.15 -1.81
CA GLY A 206 18.27 11.13 -0.76
C GLY A 206 16.93 10.49 -0.41
N VAL A 207 16.88 9.86 0.75
CA VAL A 207 15.67 9.30 1.35
C VAL A 207 15.50 9.78 2.78
N ALA A 208 14.26 10.06 3.18
CA ALA A 208 13.93 10.22 4.59
C ALA A 208 13.56 8.86 5.17
N VAL A 209 14.10 8.56 6.35
CA VAL A 209 13.85 7.33 7.12
C VAL A 209 13.37 7.73 8.51
N GLY A 210 12.20 7.22 8.90
CA GLY A 210 11.68 7.32 10.25
C GLY A 210 11.75 5.96 10.92
N LEU A 211 12.35 5.87 12.11
CA LEU A 211 12.32 4.67 12.94
C LEU A 211 11.46 4.89 14.17
N PHE A 212 10.66 3.87 14.51
CA PHE A 212 9.66 3.97 15.56
C PHE A 212 9.77 2.84 16.56
N GLU A 213 9.06 3.01 17.69
CA GLU A 213 9.14 2.11 18.86
C GLU A 213 10.55 1.98 19.47
N TYR A 214 11.42 2.95 19.16
CA TYR A 214 12.73 3.06 19.79
C TYR A 214 12.58 3.54 21.24
N SER A 215 13.15 2.81 22.20
CA SER A 215 13.17 3.20 23.61
C SER A 215 14.53 3.80 23.96
N ALA A 216 14.57 5.12 24.16
CA ALA A 216 15.73 5.81 24.73
C ALA A 216 15.43 6.14 26.20
N ASP A 217 16.24 5.67 27.15
CA ASP A 217 16.06 5.97 28.58
C ASP A 217 14.67 5.59 29.18
N ASN A 218 13.98 4.58 28.61
CA ASN A 218 12.60 4.16 28.90
C ASN A 218 11.50 5.11 28.38
N GLU A 219 11.84 6.04 27.50
CA GLU A 219 10.86 6.84 26.75
C GLU A 219 10.80 6.35 25.30
N SER A 220 9.59 6.25 24.75
CA SER A 220 9.41 6.03 23.32
C SER A 220 9.85 7.28 22.56
N VAL A 221 10.84 7.10 21.68
CA VAL A 221 11.41 8.14 20.83
C VAL A 221 11.24 7.72 19.38
N ILE A 222 10.99 8.70 18.52
CA ILE A 222 11.01 8.55 17.07
C ILE A 222 12.29 9.19 16.57
N THR A 223 13.07 8.46 15.75
CA THR A 223 14.14 9.08 14.98
C THR A 223 13.62 9.39 13.59
N ILE A 224 13.97 10.58 13.08
CA ILE A 224 13.79 10.91 11.67
C ILE A 224 15.12 11.39 11.14
N GLU A 225 15.54 10.84 10.02
CA GLU A 225 16.74 11.29 9.35
C GLU A 225 16.58 11.34 7.85
N VAL A 226 17.41 12.17 7.24
CA VAL A 226 17.60 12.18 5.80
C VAL A 226 18.97 11.59 5.50
N VAL A 227 18.98 10.52 4.71
CA VAL A 227 20.16 9.83 4.22
C VAL A 227 20.36 10.23 2.76
N ASP A 228 21.49 10.85 2.46
CA ASP A 228 21.86 11.21 1.10
C ASP A 228 22.20 9.95 0.29
N LEU A 229 22.15 10.03 -1.04
CA LEU A 229 22.42 8.87 -1.92
C LEU A 229 23.86 8.35 -1.85
N ASP A 230 24.79 9.12 -1.28
CA ASP A 230 26.15 8.70 -0.95
C ASP A 230 26.26 8.06 0.44
N GLY A 231 25.12 7.82 1.11
CA GLY A 231 25.02 7.19 2.43
C GLY A 231 25.26 8.12 3.61
N ASP A 232 25.60 9.38 3.39
CA ASP A 232 25.80 10.33 4.48
C ASP A 232 24.45 10.73 5.10
N ILE A 233 24.38 10.69 6.45
CA ILE A 233 23.23 11.27 7.16
C ILE A 233 23.33 12.80 7.03
N ARG A 234 22.42 13.40 6.28
CA ARG A 234 22.30 14.85 6.14
C ARG A 234 21.97 15.48 7.48
N TRP A 235 20.95 14.99 8.15
CA TRP A 235 20.52 15.40 9.49
C TRP A 235 19.67 14.31 10.15
N ARG A 236 19.56 14.36 11.48
CA ARG A 236 18.76 13.46 12.31
C ARG A 236 18.06 14.24 13.42
N ARG A 237 16.78 13.94 13.65
CA ARG A 237 15.93 14.44 14.72
C ARG A 237 15.50 13.31 15.66
N CYS A 238 15.35 13.64 16.94
CA CYS A 238 15.02 12.74 18.03
C CYS A 238 13.82 13.26 18.79
N LEU A 239 12.69 12.60 18.63
CA LEU A 239 11.39 13.12 19.04
C LEU A 239 10.79 12.23 20.12
N ALA A 240 10.92 12.64 21.38
CA ALA A 240 10.34 11.94 22.53
C ALA A 240 8.89 12.39 22.76
N GLY A 241 8.01 11.45 23.09
CA GLY A 241 6.65 11.75 23.55
C GLY A 241 5.70 12.36 22.51
N ILE A 242 5.99 12.19 21.22
CA ILE A 242 5.15 12.71 20.13
C ILE A 242 4.03 11.75 19.67
N GLY A 243 3.96 10.56 20.26
CA GLY A 243 3.00 9.50 19.91
C GLY A 243 3.43 8.69 18.69
N TRP A 244 2.49 7.93 18.14
CA TRP A 244 2.71 7.03 17.01
C TRP A 244 2.80 7.78 15.68
N PRO A 245 3.80 7.50 14.82
CA PRO A 245 3.84 8.08 13.48
C PRO A 245 2.65 7.61 12.65
N ARG A 246 2.22 8.45 11.71
CA ARG A 246 1.16 8.11 10.76
C ARG A 246 1.61 8.30 9.33
N ALA A 247 2.38 9.35 9.06
CA ALA A 247 2.90 9.63 7.72
C ALA A 247 4.15 10.49 7.77
N MET A 248 5.03 10.28 6.79
CA MET A 248 6.17 11.14 6.50
C MET A 248 6.04 11.65 5.07
N ILE A 249 5.90 12.97 4.91
CA ILE A 249 5.41 13.58 3.67
C ILE A 249 6.34 14.71 3.23
N PRO A 250 7.07 14.55 2.11
CA PRO A 250 7.85 15.64 1.53
C PRO A 250 6.93 16.65 0.84
N ALA A 251 7.06 17.93 1.16
CA ALA A 251 6.28 19.01 0.56
C ALA A 251 7.15 20.25 0.33
N GLY A 252 7.63 20.41 -0.91
CA GLY A 252 8.55 21.48 -1.29
C GLY A 252 9.90 21.33 -0.57
N GLU A 253 10.31 22.35 0.19
CA GLU A 253 11.56 22.35 0.98
C GLU A 253 11.40 21.70 2.38
N ARG A 254 10.25 21.09 2.66
CA ARG A 254 9.88 20.58 3.98
C ARG A 254 9.68 19.07 3.96
N LEU A 255 10.03 18.43 5.08
CA LEU A 255 9.56 17.11 5.44
C LEU A 255 8.56 17.26 6.58
N TRP A 256 7.33 16.78 6.38
CA TRP A 256 6.32 16.74 7.42
C TRP A 256 6.29 15.36 8.05
N LEU A 257 6.41 15.31 9.37
CA LEU A 257 5.99 14.16 10.15
C LEU A 257 4.59 14.42 10.70
N ALA A 258 3.65 13.54 10.40
CA ALA A 258 2.38 13.46 11.10
C ALA A 258 2.44 12.32 12.12
N ALA A 259 2.23 12.62 13.40
CA ALA A 259 2.28 11.65 14.49
C ALA A 259 1.23 11.96 15.57
N GLY A 260 0.81 10.97 16.36
CA GLY A 260 -0.06 11.18 17.53
C GLY A 260 -0.92 9.98 17.91
N ASP A 261 -1.30 9.96 19.20
CA ASP A 261 -2.09 8.89 19.85
C ASP A 261 -3.54 9.37 20.06
N GLY A 262 -4.19 9.72 18.95
CA GLY A 262 -5.53 10.31 18.92
C GLY A 262 -5.52 11.62 18.14
N GLU A 263 -5.08 12.70 18.79
CA GLU A 263 -4.87 13.99 18.12
C GLU A 263 -3.53 14.00 17.37
N ALA A 264 -3.58 14.25 16.06
CA ALA A 264 -2.41 14.31 15.22
C ALA A 264 -1.68 15.65 15.38
N LEU A 265 -0.36 15.56 15.56
CA LEU A 265 0.62 16.61 15.56
C LEU A 265 1.40 16.57 14.25
N LEU A 266 1.49 17.72 13.58
CA LEU A 266 2.29 17.88 12.37
C LEU A 266 3.57 18.64 12.71
N LEU A 267 4.71 18.02 12.40
CA LEU A 267 6.04 18.54 12.66
C LEU A 267 6.76 18.79 11.32
N PRO A 268 6.93 20.06 10.91
CA PRO A 268 7.64 20.38 9.69
C PRO A 268 9.13 20.59 9.95
N PHE A 269 9.96 19.83 9.25
CA PHE A 269 11.41 19.96 9.24
C PHE A 269 11.89 20.53 7.91
N ASP A 270 12.85 21.44 7.96
CA ASP A 270 13.59 21.89 6.78
C ASP A 270 14.42 20.73 6.23
N LEU A 271 14.22 20.37 4.96
CA LEU A 271 14.86 19.20 4.34
C LEU A 271 16.39 19.30 4.27
N ALA A 272 16.96 20.51 4.39
CA ALA A 272 18.40 20.72 4.28
C ALA A 272 19.14 20.67 5.61
N THR A 273 18.49 21.13 6.67
CA THR A 273 19.12 21.32 7.97
C THR A 273 18.54 20.44 9.05
N GLY A 274 17.33 19.90 8.83
CA GLY A 274 16.53 19.23 9.84
C GLY A 274 15.95 20.18 10.88
N ALA A 275 16.19 21.49 10.79
CA ALA A 275 15.65 22.46 11.74
C ALA A 275 14.12 22.52 11.67
N ASP A 276 13.47 22.83 12.80
CA ASP A 276 12.04 23.07 12.82
C ASP A 276 11.72 24.25 11.89
N PHE A 277 10.96 23.99 10.83
CA PHE A 277 10.61 25.03 9.85
C PHE A 277 9.59 26.01 10.44
N SER A 278 8.67 25.50 11.26
CA SER A 278 7.67 26.26 12.01
C SER A 278 7.32 25.54 13.32
N PRO A 279 6.61 26.20 14.26
CA PRO A 279 6.05 25.50 15.42
C PRO A 279 5.18 24.31 14.98
N PRO A 280 5.08 23.26 15.83
CA PRO A 280 4.18 22.14 15.58
C PRO A 280 2.75 22.63 15.31
N PHE A 281 2.11 22.03 14.31
CA PHE A 281 0.72 22.31 13.98
C PHE A 281 -0.16 21.20 14.55
N ASN A 282 -1.10 21.57 15.42
CA ASN A 282 -2.07 20.64 15.97
C ASN A 282 -3.31 20.61 15.06
N THR A 283 -3.79 19.43 14.73
CA THR A 283 -4.96 19.19 13.86
C THR A 283 -6.32 19.46 14.54
N GLY A 284 -6.33 19.85 15.82
CA GLY A 284 -7.52 20.32 16.53
C GLY A 284 -8.47 19.19 16.93
N GLY A 285 -7.92 18.14 17.53
CA GLY A 285 -8.64 16.95 17.98
C GLY A 285 -8.93 15.95 16.87
N ARG A 286 -8.19 15.99 15.76
CA ARG A 286 -8.38 15.11 14.60
C ARG A 286 -7.24 14.10 14.48
N THR A 287 -7.50 12.94 13.89
CA THR A 287 -6.49 11.94 13.52
C THR A 287 -6.19 12.02 12.02
N ILE A 288 -5.08 11.40 11.59
CA ILE A 288 -4.76 11.23 10.17
C ILE A 288 -5.55 10.06 9.61
N ASP A 289 -6.29 10.31 8.53
CA ASP A 289 -7.04 9.27 7.79
C ASP A 289 -6.31 8.86 6.50
N GLY A 290 -5.53 9.77 5.90
CA GLY A 290 -4.76 9.46 4.69
C GLY A 290 -3.87 10.60 4.21
N ALA A 291 -2.98 10.31 3.27
CA ALA A 291 -2.10 11.30 2.65
C ALA A 291 -1.99 11.02 1.14
N LEU A 292 -1.92 12.09 0.35
CA LEU A 292 -1.67 12.04 -1.09
C LEU A 292 -0.87 13.28 -1.48
N ASP A 293 0.31 13.09 -2.06
CA ASP A 293 1.25 14.16 -2.39
C ASP A 293 1.48 15.10 -1.20
N ASP A 294 1.20 16.40 -1.35
CA ASP A 294 1.33 17.44 -0.33
C ASP A 294 0.01 17.71 0.42
N ARG A 295 -0.91 16.74 0.42
CA ARG A 295 -2.23 16.82 1.05
C ARG A 295 -2.37 15.76 2.14
N LEU A 296 -2.94 16.18 3.27
CA LEU A 296 -3.24 15.31 4.40
C LEU A 296 -4.74 15.35 4.68
N LEU A 297 -5.36 14.18 4.76
CA LEU A 297 -6.74 14.03 5.19
C LEU A 297 -6.77 13.74 6.69
N VAL A 298 -7.56 14.52 7.41
CA VAL A 298 -7.75 14.38 8.86
C VAL A 298 -9.22 14.26 9.22
N GLY A 299 -9.53 13.45 10.21
CA GLY A 299 -10.90 13.16 10.64
C GLY A 299 -11.04 12.98 12.14
N VAL A 300 -12.24 12.63 12.57
CA VAL A 300 -12.59 12.35 13.97
C VAL A 300 -11.83 11.10 14.45
N PRO A 301 -11.12 11.15 15.60
CA PRO A 301 -10.43 9.99 16.16
C PRO A 301 -11.37 8.80 16.38
N TRP A 302 -10.84 7.58 16.19
CA TRP A 302 -11.60 6.33 16.30
C TRP A 302 -12.25 6.13 17.69
N ASP A 303 -11.71 6.76 18.74
CA ASP A 303 -12.19 6.69 20.11
C ASP A 303 -13.11 7.86 20.52
N ALA A 304 -13.35 8.84 19.63
CA ALA A 304 -14.19 10.01 19.92
C ALA A 304 -15.70 9.70 19.94
N GLY A 305 -16.09 8.47 19.56
CA GLY A 305 -17.47 8.01 19.54
C GLY A 305 -18.13 8.18 18.17
N ALA A 306 -19.44 8.41 18.16
CA ALA A 306 -20.21 8.53 16.93
C ALA A 306 -20.03 9.91 16.27
N ILE A 307 -19.84 9.95 14.96
CA ILE A 307 -19.72 11.18 14.17
C ILE A 307 -21.03 11.96 14.22
N GLY A 308 -20.97 13.21 14.67
CA GLY A 308 -22.07 14.16 14.70
C GLY A 308 -22.17 15.03 13.45
N PRO A 309 -23.31 15.72 13.25
CA PRO A 309 -23.54 16.60 12.09
C PRO A 309 -22.65 17.85 12.07
N ASP A 310 -22.08 18.23 13.22
CA ASP A 310 -21.17 19.37 13.35
C ASP A 310 -19.69 18.97 13.17
N ASP A 311 -19.38 17.67 13.17
CA ASP A 311 -18.03 17.18 12.93
C ASP A 311 -17.64 17.39 11.47
N ARG A 312 -16.32 17.51 11.24
CA ARG A 312 -15.76 17.83 9.92
C ARG A 312 -14.54 16.97 9.63
N LEU A 313 -14.45 16.50 8.40
CA LEU A 313 -13.19 16.11 7.78
C LEU A 313 -12.39 17.38 7.47
N GLY A 314 -11.07 17.28 7.47
CA GLY A 314 -10.18 18.37 7.07
C GLY A 314 -9.21 17.91 6.00
N ILE A 315 -9.03 18.71 4.96
CA ILE A 315 -7.87 18.59 4.06
C ILE A 315 -6.87 19.66 4.46
N ILE A 316 -5.64 19.24 4.79
CA ILE A 316 -4.53 20.13 5.10
C ILE A 316 -3.61 20.19 3.87
N ASP A 317 -3.45 21.38 3.30
CA ASP A 317 -2.43 21.68 2.29
C ASP A 317 -1.10 21.91 3.02
N LEU A 318 -0.13 21.00 2.87
CA LEU A 318 1.14 21.05 3.60
C LEU A 318 2.10 22.16 3.11
N GLY A 319 1.86 22.70 1.91
CA GLY A 319 2.59 23.85 1.38
C GLY A 319 2.21 25.16 2.10
N THR A 320 0.91 25.35 2.35
CA THR A 320 0.33 26.58 2.91
C THR A 320 -0.14 26.46 4.36
N VAL A 321 -0.28 25.23 4.86
CA VAL A 321 -0.86 24.85 6.16
C VAL A 321 -2.32 25.32 6.31
N ASN A 322 -3.01 25.53 5.19
CA ASN A 322 -4.43 25.84 5.20
C ASN A 322 -5.23 24.56 5.40
N VAL A 323 -6.22 24.61 6.30
CA VAL A 323 -7.18 23.54 6.52
C VAL A 323 -8.48 23.90 5.81
N THR A 324 -8.95 23.01 4.96
CA THR A 324 -10.29 23.08 4.36
C THR A 324 -11.19 22.08 5.06
N ASP A 325 -12.17 22.58 5.79
CA ASP A 325 -13.16 21.74 6.48
C ASP A 325 -14.27 21.31 5.52
N ILE A 326 -14.59 20.02 5.57
CA ILE A 326 -15.58 19.34 4.73
C ILE A 326 -16.58 18.65 5.66
N PRO A 327 -17.90 18.75 5.41
CA PRO A 327 -18.88 17.97 6.18
C PRO A 327 -18.62 16.47 6.01
N TYR A 328 -18.95 15.65 7.00
CA TYR A 328 -19.02 14.20 6.77
C TYR A 328 -20.19 13.86 5.83
N PRO A 329 -20.09 12.78 5.01
CA PRO A 329 -21.22 12.31 4.23
C PRO A 329 -22.30 11.71 5.15
N ASP A 330 -23.55 11.70 4.69
CA ASP A 330 -24.70 11.21 5.47
C ASP A 330 -24.52 9.76 5.96
N VAL A 331 -23.83 8.92 5.19
CA VAL A 331 -23.56 7.50 5.53
C VAL A 331 -22.72 7.35 6.81
N ALA A 332 -21.92 8.36 7.18
CA ALA A 332 -21.06 8.33 8.36
C ALA A 332 -21.73 8.91 9.61
N LEU A 333 -22.83 9.66 9.46
CA LEU A 333 -23.45 10.33 10.59
C LEU A 333 -24.08 9.33 11.55
N GLY A 334 -23.65 9.37 12.82
CA GLY A 334 -24.10 8.47 13.87
C GLY A 334 -23.35 7.13 13.94
N THR A 335 -22.38 6.89 13.05
CA THR A 335 -21.47 5.73 13.13
C THR A 335 -20.18 6.10 13.84
N SER A 336 -19.41 5.12 14.33
CA SER A 336 -18.01 5.39 14.74
C SER A 336 -17.17 5.75 13.51
N SER A 337 -16.06 6.47 13.71
CA SER A 337 -15.28 7.01 12.60
C SER A 337 -14.49 5.97 11.80
N ASP A 338 -14.31 4.77 12.35
CA ASP A 338 -13.72 3.61 11.67
C ASP A 338 -14.71 2.84 10.79
N MET A 339 -16.01 3.17 10.84
CA MET A 339 -17.03 2.49 10.03
C MET A 339 -17.06 2.95 8.57
N VAL A 340 -16.44 4.09 8.25
CA VAL A 340 -16.27 4.56 6.87
C VAL A 340 -14.80 4.94 6.70
N ARG A 341 -14.11 4.23 5.81
CA ARG A 341 -12.74 4.53 5.43
C ARG A 341 -12.73 5.66 4.40
N TYR A 342 -11.88 6.66 4.61
CA TYR A 342 -11.71 7.77 3.67
C TYR A 342 -10.33 7.73 3.04
N GLU A 343 -10.28 7.94 1.73
CA GLU A 343 -9.03 7.92 0.96
C GLU A 343 -8.95 9.15 0.06
N LEU A 344 -7.79 9.80 0.02
CA LEU A 344 -7.48 10.84 -0.96
C LEU A 344 -7.17 10.18 -2.30
N VAL A 345 -7.80 10.68 -3.37
CA VAL A 345 -7.66 10.13 -4.71
C VAL A 345 -7.33 11.24 -5.69
N ALA A 346 -6.32 11.01 -6.54
CA ALA A 346 -6.04 11.89 -7.67
C ALA A 346 -7.06 11.63 -8.77
N GLY A 347 -7.94 12.60 -9.03
CA GLY A 347 -8.97 12.53 -10.06
C GLY A 347 -8.65 13.36 -11.30
N PRO A 348 -9.41 13.15 -12.40
CA PRO A 348 -9.22 13.88 -13.66
C PRO A 348 -9.49 15.39 -13.52
N SER A 349 -10.32 15.79 -12.55
CA SER A 349 -10.65 17.18 -12.24
C SER A 349 -9.90 17.75 -11.03
N GLY A 350 -9.00 16.97 -10.42
CA GLY A 350 -8.26 17.34 -9.21
C GLY A 350 -8.48 16.34 -8.07
N LEU A 351 -8.21 16.79 -6.85
CA LEU A 351 -8.29 15.98 -5.64
C LEU A 351 -9.73 15.56 -5.32
N MET A 352 -9.94 14.27 -5.08
CA MET A 352 -11.21 13.69 -4.63
C MET A 352 -11.03 13.00 -3.27
N ILE A 353 -12.12 12.76 -2.56
CA ILE A 353 -12.13 11.87 -1.38
C ILE A 353 -13.14 10.75 -1.62
N ALA A 354 -12.68 9.50 -1.60
CA ALA A 354 -13.56 8.33 -1.61
C ALA A 354 -13.97 7.96 -0.18
N GLY A 355 -15.24 7.67 0.05
CA GLY A 355 -15.77 7.13 1.30
C GLY A 355 -16.29 5.71 1.11
N THR A 356 -15.67 4.75 1.80
CA THR A 356 -15.97 3.31 1.70
C THR A 356 -16.42 2.78 3.06
N PRO A 357 -17.70 2.40 3.24
CA PRO A 357 -18.16 1.74 4.45
C PRO A 357 -17.36 0.46 4.74
N PHE A 358 -17.15 0.13 6.01
CA PHE A 358 -16.33 -1.01 6.44
C PHE A 358 -16.90 -2.37 5.99
N ASP A 359 -18.22 -2.46 5.83
CA ASP A 359 -18.93 -3.63 5.31
C ASP A 359 -19.07 -3.62 3.78
N SER A 360 -18.51 -2.61 3.12
CA SER A 360 -18.43 -2.49 1.67
C SER A 360 -16.99 -2.70 1.19
N ASN A 361 -16.86 -3.30 0.01
CA ASN A 361 -15.58 -3.42 -0.69
C ASN A 361 -15.41 -2.35 -1.78
N ARG A 362 -16.28 -1.34 -1.81
CA ARG A 362 -16.26 -0.26 -2.79
C ARG A 362 -16.67 1.08 -2.17
N PRO A 363 -16.20 2.20 -2.74
CA PRO A 363 -16.69 3.52 -2.38
C PRO A 363 -18.20 3.63 -2.63
N GLU A 364 -18.92 4.24 -1.70
CA GLU A 364 -20.36 4.56 -1.86
C GLU A 364 -20.60 6.06 -2.05
N VAL A 365 -19.62 6.87 -1.66
CA VAL A 365 -19.67 8.33 -1.79
C VAL A 365 -18.32 8.87 -2.22
N VAL A 366 -18.34 9.96 -2.99
CA VAL A 366 -17.16 10.70 -3.40
C VAL A 366 -17.35 12.19 -3.13
N TRP A 367 -16.33 12.85 -2.60
CA TRP A 367 -16.25 14.31 -2.52
C TRP A 367 -15.49 14.84 -3.73
N THR A 368 -16.13 15.69 -4.53
CA THR A 368 -15.58 16.24 -5.78
C THR A 368 -15.08 17.69 -5.65
N GLY A 369 -14.96 18.18 -4.42
CA GLY A 369 -14.49 19.55 -4.11
C GLY A 369 -15.60 20.45 -3.56
N ASP A 370 -16.84 20.23 -3.97
CA ASP A 370 -17.99 21.08 -3.60
C ASP A 370 -19.04 20.36 -2.74
N ALA A 371 -19.27 19.07 -2.98
CA ALA A 371 -20.28 18.26 -2.31
C ALA A 371 -19.91 16.78 -2.28
N TRP A 372 -20.51 16.04 -1.35
CA TRP A 372 -20.55 14.57 -1.40
C TRP A 372 -21.58 14.13 -2.42
N SER A 373 -21.24 13.13 -3.20
CA SER A 373 -22.09 12.55 -4.21
C SER A 373 -22.08 11.03 -4.11
N SER A 374 -23.26 10.45 -4.32
CA SER A 374 -23.45 9.02 -4.58
C SER A 374 -23.94 8.78 -6.01
N ASP A 375 -23.84 9.79 -6.88
CA ASP A 375 -24.15 9.64 -8.31
C ASP A 375 -23.16 8.64 -8.93
N PRO A 376 -23.64 7.53 -9.53
CA PRO A 376 -22.78 6.57 -10.21
C PRO A 376 -21.86 7.21 -11.25
N ASP A 377 -22.28 8.26 -11.96
CA ASP A 377 -21.44 8.91 -12.96
C ASP A 377 -20.23 9.61 -12.33
N GLU A 378 -20.36 10.15 -11.11
CA GLU A 378 -19.26 10.75 -10.37
C GLU A 378 -18.38 9.70 -9.68
N LEU A 379 -18.99 8.63 -9.15
CA LEU A 379 -18.24 7.51 -8.57
C LEU A 379 -17.35 6.82 -9.61
N ARG A 380 -17.79 6.71 -10.87
CA ARG A 380 -16.96 6.18 -11.96
C ARG A 380 -15.69 6.99 -12.28
N ALA A 381 -15.55 8.20 -11.73
CA ALA A 381 -14.30 8.95 -11.82
C ALA A 381 -13.20 8.42 -10.87
N LEU A 382 -13.57 7.59 -9.88
CA LEU A 382 -12.62 6.89 -9.01
C LEU A 382 -11.93 5.75 -9.79
N PRO A 383 -10.68 5.41 -9.44
CA PRO A 383 -9.99 4.25 -9.99
C PRO A 383 -10.82 2.97 -9.82
N PRO A 384 -10.77 2.04 -10.79
CA PRO A 384 -11.45 0.76 -10.67
C PRO A 384 -10.82 -0.08 -9.54
N THR A 385 -11.57 -1.05 -9.02
CA THR A 385 -11.12 -1.97 -7.97
C THR A 385 -11.26 -3.42 -8.43
N ILE A 386 -10.25 -4.25 -8.14
CA ILE A 386 -10.36 -5.69 -8.31
C ILE A 386 -11.04 -6.29 -7.09
N ARG A 387 -12.18 -6.95 -7.30
CA ARG A 387 -12.85 -7.74 -6.27
C ARG A 387 -12.40 -9.18 -6.36
N ILE A 388 -11.73 -9.65 -5.30
CA ILE A 388 -11.41 -11.06 -5.11
C ILE A 388 -12.15 -11.57 -3.87
N PRO A 389 -13.18 -12.39 -4.04
CA PRO A 389 -14.03 -12.83 -2.94
C PRO A 389 -13.31 -13.92 -2.12
N TYR A 390 -12.82 -13.58 -0.93
CA TYR A 390 -12.08 -14.52 -0.08
C TYR A 390 -12.91 -15.77 0.26
N GLY A 391 -12.36 -16.97 0.02
CA GLY A 391 -12.98 -18.25 0.37
C GLY A 391 -14.18 -18.71 -0.48
N ASP A 392 -14.66 -17.90 -1.43
CA ASP A 392 -15.82 -18.23 -2.27
C ASP A 392 -15.42 -18.59 -3.71
N ASP A 393 -16.16 -19.51 -4.36
CA ASP A 393 -15.93 -19.90 -5.76
C ASP A 393 -16.43 -18.85 -6.78
N THR A 394 -16.30 -17.58 -6.44
CA THR A 394 -16.75 -16.47 -7.29
C THR A 394 -15.57 -15.93 -8.08
N ALA A 395 -15.82 -15.71 -9.37
CA ALA A 395 -14.84 -15.14 -10.28
C ALA A 395 -14.28 -13.80 -9.77
N PRO A 396 -13.01 -13.48 -10.07
CA PRO A 396 -12.51 -12.13 -9.91
C PRO A 396 -13.30 -11.21 -10.84
N GLU A 397 -13.63 -10.03 -10.32
CA GLU A 397 -14.38 -9.00 -11.04
C GLU A 397 -13.64 -7.69 -10.94
N LEU A 398 -13.39 -7.04 -12.07
CA LEU A 398 -13.02 -5.63 -12.05
C LEU A 398 -14.30 -4.81 -11.93
N LEU A 399 -14.36 -4.00 -10.89
CA LEU A 399 -15.43 -3.06 -10.65
C LEU A 399 -14.98 -1.66 -11.04
N ASP A 400 -15.84 -0.89 -11.69
CA ASP A 400 -15.62 0.56 -11.80
C ASP A 400 -15.78 1.24 -10.43
N GLY A 401 -15.48 2.54 -10.37
CA GLY A 401 -15.61 3.29 -9.12
C GLY A 401 -17.04 3.36 -8.54
N ALA A 402 -18.08 3.07 -9.34
CA ALA A 402 -19.47 2.95 -8.88
C ALA A 402 -19.84 1.51 -8.47
N GLY A 403 -18.93 0.56 -8.63
CA GLY A 403 -19.13 -0.84 -8.29
C GLY A 403 -19.83 -1.66 -9.36
N GLU A 404 -19.96 -1.17 -10.59
CA GLU A 404 -20.46 -1.96 -11.73
C GLU A 404 -19.34 -2.85 -12.25
N VAL A 405 -19.68 -4.09 -12.62
CA VAL A 405 -18.73 -5.05 -13.17
C VAL A 405 -18.33 -4.59 -14.58
N VAL A 406 -17.07 -4.21 -14.75
CA VAL A 406 -16.46 -3.90 -16.06
C VAL A 406 -16.21 -5.21 -16.81
N TRP A 407 -15.58 -6.16 -16.13
CA TRP A 407 -15.38 -7.52 -16.62
C TRP A 407 -15.22 -8.51 -15.46
N SER A 408 -15.42 -9.78 -15.77
CA SER A 408 -15.22 -10.90 -14.86
C SER A 408 -14.63 -12.09 -15.61
N GLU A 409 -13.93 -12.97 -14.92
CA GLU A 409 -13.36 -14.20 -15.50
C GLU A 409 -14.01 -15.45 -14.90
N PRO A 410 -15.13 -15.95 -15.48
CA PRO A 410 -15.84 -17.12 -14.96
C PRO A 410 -14.96 -18.38 -14.95
N GLY A 411 -15.03 -19.14 -13.86
CA GLY A 411 -14.26 -20.39 -13.69
C GLY A 411 -12.82 -20.17 -13.25
N PHE A 412 -12.42 -18.93 -12.99
CA PHE A 412 -11.19 -18.63 -12.29
C PHE A 412 -11.35 -18.93 -10.81
N HIS A 413 -10.46 -19.75 -10.26
CA HIS A 413 -10.38 -20.02 -8.83
C HIS A 413 -9.18 -19.26 -8.27
N HIS A 414 -9.40 -18.29 -7.39
CA HIS A 414 -8.29 -17.56 -6.77
C HIS A 414 -7.70 -18.32 -5.58
N ILE A 415 -6.52 -17.91 -5.14
CA ILE A 415 -5.94 -18.40 -3.90
C ILE A 415 -6.56 -17.66 -2.70
N SER A 416 -6.98 -18.40 -1.67
CA SER A 416 -7.58 -17.85 -0.45
C SER A 416 -6.56 -17.89 0.70
N ARG A 417 -5.38 -17.30 0.50
CA ARG A 417 -4.32 -17.19 1.52
C ARG A 417 -4.04 -15.73 1.82
N GLU A 418 -3.58 -15.48 3.04
CA GLU A 418 -3.04 -14.18 3.40
C GLU A 418 -1.76 -13.93 2.59
N GLY A 419 -1.68 -12.77 1.93
CA GLY A 419 -0.62 -12.46 0.96
C GLY A 419 -1.12 -12.49 -0.50
N PHE A 420 -0.88 -11.37 -1.19
CA PHE A 420 -0.77 -11.18 -2.64
C PHE A 420 -1.58 -12.10 -3.56
N ALA A 421 -2.91 -12.11 -3.40
CA ALA A 421 -3.80 -12.76 -4.36
C ALA A 421 -3.99 -11.92 -5.63
N SER A 422 -3.89 -10.59 -5.53
CA SER A 422 -3.95 -9.69 -6.70
C SER A 422 -3.26 -8.35 -6.53
N ALA A 423 -2.95 -7.75 -7.67
CA ALA A 423 -2.31 -6.45 -7.82
C ALA A 423 -2.89 -5.73 -9.05
N MET A 424 -2.90 -4.40 -9.06
CA MET A 424 -3.24 -3.61 -10.25
C MET A 424 -2.21 -2.49 -10.44
N ALA A 425 -1.75 -2.34 -11.68
CA ALA A 425 -0.94 -1.20 -12.12
C ALA A 425 -1.45 -0.74 -13.48
N ASP A 426 -1.67 0.56 -13.67
CA ASP A 426 -2.09 1.29 -14.89
C ASP A 426 -3.02 0.57 -15.88
N SER A 427 -2.54 -0.49 -16.54
CA SER A 427 -3.23 -1.23 -17.59
C SER A 427 -3.30 -2.75 -17.38
N VAL A 428 -2.83 -3.28 -16.24
CA VAL A 428 -2.75 -4.71 -15.96
C VAL A 428 -3.28 -5.03 -14.56
N VAL A 429 -4.05 -6.12 -14.47
CA VAL A 429 -4.38 -6.80 -13.21
C VAL A 429 -3.56 -8.09 -13.14
N LEU A 430 -2.77 -8.24 -12.08
CA LEU A 430 -2.15 -9.52 -11.73
C LEU A 430 -3.03 -10.25 -10.73
N VAL A 431 -3.26 -11.54 -10.95
CA VAL A 431 -4.01 -12.41 -10.03
C VAL A 431 -3.37 -13.79 -9.97
N MET A 432 -3.30 -14.37 -8.78
CA MET A 432 -2.92 -15.76 -8.56
C MET A 432 -4.12 -16.70 -8.77
N GLU A 433 -3.99 -17.63 -9.71
CA GLU A 433 -4.99 -18.64 -10.03
C GLU A 433 -4.60 -20.00 -9.44
N CYS A 434 -5.59 -20.71 -8.90
CA CYS A 434 -5.51 -22.08 -8.46
C CYS A 434 -6.06 -23.04 -9.52
N LEU A 435 -5.24 -23.99 -9.95
CA LEU A 435 -5.61 -25.00 -10.93
C LEU A 435 -6.14 -26.28 -10.27
N THR A 436 -5.72 -26.55 -9.03
CA THR A 436 -6.22 -27.67 -8.22
C THR A 436 -7.19 -27.18 -7.15
N TRP A 437 -8.39 -26.80 -7.58
CA TRP A 437 -9.48 -26.43 -6.68
C TRP A 437 -10.19 -27.67 -6.14
N THR A 438 -10.47 -27.68 -4.83
CA THR A 438 -11.31 -28.73 -4.22
C THR A 438 -12.54 -28.13 -3.56
N ASP A 439 -13.73 -28.58 -3.95
CA ASP A 439 -15.00 -28.14 -3.38
C ASP A 439 -14.99 -28.20 -1.84
N GLY A 440 -15.24 -27.07 -1.19
CA GLY A 440 -15.29 -26.94 0.28
C GLY A 440 -13.94 -26.81 0.99
N MET A 441 -12.83 -26.99 0.27
CA MET A 441 -11.46 -26.80 0.78
C MET A 441 -10.70 -25.67 0.06
N GLY A 442 -11.15 -25.27 -1.13
CA GLY A 442 -10.56 -24.19 -1.91
C GLY A 442 -9.16 -24.54 -2.43
N CYS A 443 -8.31 -23.51 -2.54
CA CYS A 443 -6.91 -23.64 -2.95
C CYS A 443 -5.97 -23.81 -1.76
N GLN A 444 -5.69 -25.04 -1.36
CA GLN A 444 -4.87 -25.31 -0.18
C GLN A 444 -3.82 -26.39 -0.45
N TRP A 445 -2.77 -26.37 0.37
CA TRP A 445 -1.78 -27.44 0.44
C TRP A 445 -2.46 -28.72 0.89
N LEU A 446 -2.20 -29.82 0.19
CA LEU A 446 -2.72 -31.13 0.60
C LEU A 446 -1.92 -31.68 1.78
N ASP A 447 -0.64 -31.38 1.80
CA ASP A 447 0.34 -31.64 2.86
C ASP A 447 1.55 -30.70 2.67
N GLU A 448 2.51 -30.73 3.59
CA GLU A 448 3.71 -29.87 3.60
C GLU A 448 4.60 -30.00 2.36
N ASP A 449 4.48 -31.10 1.61
CA ASP A 449 5.33 -31.39 0.44
C ASP A 449 4.58 -31.25 -0.89
N THR A 450 3.27 -31.01 -0.84
CA THR A 450 2.38 -30.97 -2.01
C THR A 450 1.63 -29.65 -2.05
N PRO A 451 2.29 -28.57 -2.53
CA PRO A 451 1.60 -27.32 -2.82
C PRO A 451 0.55 -27.56 -3.91
N PRO A 452 -0.56 -26.80 -3.93
CA PRO A 452 -1.49 -26.90 -5.04
C PRO A 452 -0.86 -26.36 -6.32
N ASP A 453 -1.39 -26.81 -7.46
CA ASP A 453 -1.01 -26.26 -8.74
C ASP A 453 -1.57 -24.84 -8.84
N GLU A 454 -0.66 -23.87 -8.90
CA GLU A 454 -0.95 -22.44 -8.97
C GLU A 454 -0.31 -21.84 -10.22
N GLN A 455 -0.83 -20.71 -10.68
CA GLN A 455 -0.22 -19.92 -11.74
C GLN A 455 -0.47 -18.43 -11.54
N LEU A 456 0.50 -17.60 -11.91
CA LEU A 456 0.33 -16.15 -11.99
C LEU A 456 -0.29 -15.78 -13.34
N VAL A 457 -1.33 -14.95 -13.32
CA VAL A 457 -2.07 -14.54 -14.51
C VAL A 457 -2.13 -13.03 -14.59
N ALA A 458 -1.91 -12.50 -15.79
CA ALA A 458 -2.18 -11.10 -16.09
C ALA A 458 -3.42 -10.94 -16.96
N PHE A 459 -4.24 -9.95 -16.60
CA PHE A 459 -5.38 -9.48 -17.39
C PHE A 459 -5.14 -8.04 -17.82
N ASP A 460 -5.58 -7.71 -19.02
CA ASP A 460 -5.70 -6.32 -19.46
C ASP A 460 -6.78 -5.63 -18.64
N LEU A 461 -6.43 -4.54 -17.95
CA LEU A 461 -7.32 -3.85 -17.01
C LEU A 461 -8.59 -3.33 -17.72
N GLU A 462 -8.49 -2.86 -18.96
CA GLU A 462 -9.63 -2.29 -19.68
C GLU A 462 -10.59 -3.39 -20.16
N THR A 463 -10.05 -4.48 -20.72
CA THR A 463 -10.85 -5.46 -21.46
C THR A 463 -11.12 -6.76 -20.71
N GLY A 464 -10.38 -7.04 -19.64
CA GLY A 464 -10.38 -8.33 -18.94
C GLY A 464 -9.74 -9.45 -19.76
N ALA A 465 -9.12 -9.15 -20.90
CA ALA A 465 -8.48 -10.16 -21.72
C ALA A 465 -7.24 -10.70 -21.00
N ARG A 466 -7.15 -12.02 -20.85
CA ARG A 466 -5.94 -12.70 -20.36
C ARG A 466 -4.78 -12.40 -21.31
N LEU A 467 -3.74 -11.75 -20.79
CA LEU A 467 -2.54 -11.36 -21.53
C LEU A 467 -1.55 -12.52 -21.59
N TRP A 468 -1.27 -13.12 -20.44
CA TRP A 468 -0.32 -14.22 -20.28
C TRP A 468 -0.58 -15.00 -18.99
N THR A 469 0.08 -16.16 -18.86
CA THR A 469 0.07 -17.02 -17.68
C THR A 469 1.48 -17.53 -17.42
N ARG A 470 1.88 -17.59 -16.15
CA ARG A 470 3.15 -18.17 -15.71
C ARG A 470 2.91 -19.30 -14.71
N PRO A 471 3.52 -20.47 -14.89
CA PRO A 471 3.32 -21.59 -13.97
C PRO A 471 3.97 -21.31 -12.61
N GLY A 472 3.34 -21.82 -11.56
CA GLY A 472 3.85 -21.77 -10.18
C GLY A 472 3.20 -20.67 -9.32
N GLY A 473 3.25 -20.89 -8.00
CA GLY A 473 2.91 -19.90 -6.99
C GLY A 473 3.95 -18.79 -6.95
N GLN A 474 3.71 -17.68 -7.65
CA GLN A 474 4.63 -16.55 -7.67
C GLN A 474 4.09 -15.39 -6.83
N ALA A 475 4.80 -15.03 -5.77
CA ALA A 475 4.51 -13.81 -5.04
C ALA A 475 4.95 -12.61 -5.88
N PHE A 476 4.28 -11.48 -5.72
CA PHE A 476 4.66 -10.21 -6.34
C PHE A 476 4.84 -9.15 -5.26
N ALA A 477 5.88 -8.34 -5.43
CA ALA A 477 6.36 -7.40 -4.42
C ALA A 477 5.90 -5.97 -4.69
N ALA A 478 6.41 -5.45 -5.79
CA ALA A 478 6.28 -4.07 -6.21
C ALA A 478 5.83 -4.06 -7.65
N ILE A 479 4.71 -3.37 -7.92
CA ILE A 479 4.13 -3.22 -9.26
C ILE A 479 3.75 -1.75 -9.48
N ASP A 480 4.15 -1.20 -10.61
CA ASP A 480 3.81 0.16 -11.04
C ASP A 480 4.02 0.28 -12.55
N GLY A 481 3.19 1.08 -13.22
CA GLY A 481 3.22 1.22 -14.67
C GLY A 481 3.13 -0.12 -15.42
N ASP A 482 4.17 -0.42 -16.22
CA ASP A 482 4.31 -1.65 -17.00
C ASP A 482 5.31 -2.66 -16.39
N ARG A 483 5.68 -2.49 -15.12
CA ARG A 483 6.75 -3.26 -14.45
C ARG A 483 6.29 -3.88 -13.15
N GLY A 484 6.80 -5.08 -12.87
CA GLY A 484 6.54 -5.78 -11.62
C GLY A 484 7.72 -6.62 -11.17
N ILE A 485 7.91 -6.75 -9.86
CA ILE A 485 8.87 -7.71 -9.28
C ILE A 485 8.09 -8.91 -8.76
N VAL A 486 8.50 -10.11 -9.19
CA VAL A 486 7.88 -11.38 -8.81
C VAL A 486 8.92 -12.41 -8.38
N THR A 487 8.51 -13.41 -7.61
CA THR A 487 9.39 -14.53 -7.28
C THR A 487 9.71 -15.38 -8.52
N ALA A 488 10.94 -15.88 -8.58
CA ALA A 488 11.43 -16.77 -9.62
C ALA A 488 11.84 -18.12 -9.01
N ASP A 489 12.31 -19.07 -9.84
CA ASP A 489 12.87 -20.34 -9.35
C ASP A 489 14.01 -20.13 -8.34
N THR A 490 14.73 -19.01 -8.47
CA THR A 490 15.77 -18.57 -7.54
C THR A 490 15.67 -17.06 -7.33
N GLY A 491 15.28 -16.64 -6.12
CA GLY A 491 15.15 -15.24 -5.75
C GLY A 491 14.03 -14.54 -6.51
N TRP A 492 14.31 -13.34 -7.02
CA TRP A 492 13.31 -12.45 -7.58
C TRP A 492 13.70 -11.98 -8.97
N GLU A 493 12.72 -11.57 -9.78
CA GLU A 493 12.97 -11.02 -11.11
C GLU A 493 12.00 -9.89 -11.46
N LEU A 494 12.48 -9.00 -12.31
CA LEU A 494 11.69 -7.92 -12.88
C LEU A 494 11.01 -8.41 -14.18
N ILE A 495 9.71 -8.18 -14.28
CA ILE A 495 8.91 -8.55 -15.45
C ILE A 495 8.21 -7.36 -16.09
N ASP A 496 7.99 -7.47 -17.40
CA ASP A 496 7.05 -6.63 -18.12
C ASP A 496 5.63 -7.14 -17.82
N LEU A 497 4.79 -6.30 -17.23
CA LEU A 497 3.44 -6.69 -16.81
C LEU A 497 2.53 -7.03 -18.00
N ARG A 498 2.82 -6.52 -19.20
CA ARG A 498 1.98 -6.76 -20.39
C ARG A 498 2.35 -8.04 -21.11
N THR A 499 3.61 -8.46 -21.10
CA THR A 499 4.05 -9.69 -21.79
C THR A 499 4.33 -10.86 -20.86
N GLY A 500 4.63 -10.58 -19.58
CA GLY A 500 5.07 -11.57 -18.60
C GLY A 500 6.51 -12.01 -18.80
N ASP A 501 7.19 -11.43 -19.80
CA ASP A 501 8.60 -11.68 -20.05
C ASP A 501 9.43 -10.95 -19.03
N ARG A 502 10.58 -11.54 -18.73
CA ARG A 502 11.59 -10.92 -17.90
C ARG A 502 12.21 -9.71 -18.62
N VAL A 503 12.41 -8.62 -17.90
CA VAL A 503 12.97 -7.37 -18.44
C VAL A 503 14.49 -7.45 -18.59
N ASP A 504 15.14 -8.18 -17.69
CA ASP A 504 16.59 -8.44 -17.68
C ASP A 504 16.88 -9.94 -17.59
N ASP A 505 18.14 -10.35 -17.73
CA ASP A 505 18.54 -11.75 -17.48
C ASP A 505 19.10 -11.96 -16.06
N VAL A 506 19.18 -10.91 -15.24
CA VAL A 506 19.87 -10.95 -13.93
C VAL A 506 18.89 -10.93 -12.77
N ALA A 507 18.96 -11.94 -11.91
CA ALA A 507 17.96 -12.07 -10.86
C ALA A 507 18.26 -11.04 -9.78
N ILE A 508 17.20 -10.52 -9.15
CA ILE A 508 17.31 -9.73 -7.93
C ILE A 508 17.60 -10.75 -6.81
N THR A 509 18.87 -11.12 -6.69
CA THR A 509 19.34 -12.10 -5.70
C THR A 509 19.55 -11.50 -4.31
N ALA A 510 19.42 -10.18 -4.20
CA ALA A 510 19.63 -9.46 -2.94
C ALA A 510 18.52 -9.72 -1.91
N TRP A 511 17.37 -10.25 -2.35
CA TRP A 511 16.23 -10.56 -1.48
C TRP A 511 16.35 -12.01 -1.02
N PRO A 512 16.65 -12.25 0.27
CA PRO A 512 17.06 -13.56 0.76
C PRO A 512 15.89 -14.52 1.03
N GLN A 513 14.67 -14.00 1.01
CA GLN A 513 13.45 -14.75 1.34
C GLN A 513 12.44 -14.67 0.19
N ASP A 514 11.58 -15.68 0.11
CA ASP A 514 10.51 -15.76 -0.89
C ASP A 514 9.17 -15.25 -0.31
N ASP A 515 9.11 -15.02 1.01
CA ASP A 515 7.93 -14.54 1.73
C ASP A 515 7.95 -13.01 1.87
N ILE A 516 6.91 -12.37 1.35
CA ILE A 516 6.76 -10.92 1.32
C ILE A 516 5.42 -10.50 1.94
N PHE A 517 5.28 -9.25 2.38
CA PHE A 517 4.05 -8.57 2.80
C PHE A 517 4.01 -7.11 2.30
N PHE A 518 2.83 -6.62 1.87
CA PHE A 518 2.69 -5.27 1.31
C PHE A 518 2.69 -4.20 2.42
N ASN A 519 2.27 -4.60 3.62
CA ASN A 519 2.32 -3.80 4.84
C ASN A 519 2.79 -4.70 5.96
N GLU A 520 3.57 -4.17 6.89
CA GLU A 520 3.83 -4.84 8.16
C GLU A 520 2.51 -4.93 8.94
N CYS A 521 1.74 -6.01 8.75
CA CYS A 521 0.85 -6.49 9.80
C CYS A 521 1.45 -7.72 10.45
N CYS A 522 1.25 -7.83 11.76
CA CYS A 522 1.17 -9.14 12.39
C CYS A 522 2.50 -9.92 12.49
N GLY A 523 3.66 -9.25 12.40
CA GLY A 523 5.00 -9.86 12.52
C GLY A 523 6.13 -9.00 11.95
N ALA A 524 6.06 -7.67 12.15
CA ALA A 524 7.04 -6.72 11.60
C ALA A 524 8.48 -7.19 11.85
N GLY A 525 9.28 -7.26 10.78
CA GLY A 525 10.64 -7.80 10.79
C GLY A 525 10.79 -9.27 10.37
N ASP A 526 9.73 -10.08 10.39
CA ASP A 526 9.78 -11.51 10.01
C ASP A 526 9.68 -11.74 8.48
N TYR A 527 9.24 -10.73 7.73
CA TYR A 527 8.96 -10.81 6.29
C TYR A 527 9.61 -9.67 5.51
N ILE A 528 9.81 -9.89 4.21
CA ILE A 528 10.16 -8.79 3.29
C ILE A 528 8.97 -7.84 3.22
N TRP A 529 9.20 -6.54 3.39
CA TRP A 529 8.24 -5.49 3.09
C TRP A 529 8.75 -4.65 1.94
N THR A 530 7.92 -4.44 0.91
CA THR A 530 8.29 -3.56 -0.21
C THR A 530 7.30 -2.43 -0.41
N ARG A 531 7.83 -1.25 -0.73
CA ARG A 531 7.03 -0.07 -1.08
C ARG A 531 7.64 0.67 -2.25
N LEU A 532 6.79 1.09 -3.18
CA LEU A 532 7.15 2.04 -4.22
C LEU A 532 6.76 3.46 -3.80
N HIS A 533 7.62 4.42 -4.12
CA HIS A 533 7.31 5.84 -4.07
C HIS A 533 7.86 6.48 -5.34
N GLY A 534 6.98 6.65 -6.32
CA GLY A 534 7.40 6.86 -7.70
C GLY A 534 8.27 5.69 -8.17
N GLY A 535 9.42 5.99 -8.75
CA GLY A 535 10.40 5.01 -9.22
C GLY A 535 11.36 4.46 -8.17
N VAL A 536 11.24 4.87 -6.90
CA VAL A 536 12.10 4.37 -5.82
C VAL A 536 11.44 3.18 -5.13
N LEU A 537 12.15 2.05 -5.11
CA LEU A 537 11.75 0.85 -4.39
C LEU A 537 12.47 0.77 -3.05
N PHE A 538 11.67 0.75 -1.99
CA PHE A 538 12.10 0.45 -0.64
C PHE A 538 11.83 -1.02 -0.35
N GLU A 539 12.80 -1.69 0.23
CA GLU A 539 12.67 -3.04 0.76
C GLU A 539 13.17 -3.06 2.19
N ALA A 540 12.34 -3.50 3.14
CA ALA A 540 12.74 -3.68 4.53
C ALA A 540 12.67 -5.16 4.91
N THR A 541 13.72 -5.67 5.53
CA THR A 541 13.81 -7.03 6.08
C THR A 541 14.54 -7.01 7.39
N GLY A 542 13.88 -7.40 8.48
CA GLY A 542 14.51 -7.53 9.80
C GLY A 542 15.37 -6.31 10.18
N ASP A 543 16.69 -6.45 10.03
CA ASP A 543 17.70 -5.45 10.38
C ASP A 543 18.16 -4.56 9.21
N ARG A 544 17.46 -4.53 8.08
CA ARG A 544 17.88 -3.77 6.89
C ARG A 544 16.75 -3.05 6.19
N LEU A 545 17.06 -1.86 5.69
CA LEU A 545 16.31 -1.11 4.71
C LEU A 545 17.19 -0.93 3.47
N ARG A 546 16.80 -1.54 2.35
CA ARG A 546 17.43 -1.37 1.05
C ARG A 546 16.62 -0.42 0.18
N VAL A 547 17.32 0.47 -0.50
CA VAL A 547 16.73 1.46 -1.41
C VAL A 547 17.29 1.23 -2.81
N TRP A 548 16.39 1.08 -3.75
CA TRP A 548 16.70 0.90 -5.17
C TRP A 548 16.23 2.11 -5.94
N LEU A 549 17.16 2.73 -6.67
CA LEU A 549 16.85 3.76 -7.64
C LEU A 549 16.85 3.17 -9.06
N PRO A 550 16.20 3.86 -10.02
CA PRO A 550 16.40 3.57 -11.44
C PRO A 550 17.89 3.61 -11.82
N PRO A 551 18.38 2.68 -12.66
CA PRO A 551 19.81 2.59 -13.04
C PRO A 551 20.40 3.86 -13.65
N GLU A 552 19.57 4.69 -14.29
CA GLU A 552 19.99 5.96 -14.89
C GLU A 552 20.50 6.98 -13.85
N VAL A 553 20.05 6.82 -12.59
CA VAL A 553 20.42 7.67 -11.45
C VAL A 553 21.07 6.87 -10.32
N SER A 554 21.27 5.56 -10.51
CA SER A 554 21.98 4.73 -9.54
C SER A 554 23.47 5.09 -9.54
N THR A 555 24.01 5.22 -8.34
CA THR A 555 25.46 5.22 -8.09
C THR A 555 25.87 3.84 -7.59
N PRO A 556 27.17 3.49 -7.52
CA PRO A 556 27.60 2.25 -6.88
C PRO A 556 26.95 2.10 -5.51
N THR A 557 26.59 0.87 -5.13
CA THR A 557 25.97 0.54 -3.83
C THR A 557 26.75 1.15 -2.68
N VAL A 558 26.05 1.87 -1.81
CA VAL A 558 26.58 2.38 -0.55
C VAL A 558 25.94 1.65 0.61
N THR A 559 26.77 1.07 1.48
CA THR A 559 26.30 0.43 2.70
C THR A 559 26.40 1.41 3.86
N VAL A 560 25.28 1.66 4.52
CA VAL A 560 25.21 2.52 5.71
C VAL A 560 25.00 1.61 6.90
N THR A 561 25.99 1.49 7.79
CA THR A 561 25.88 0.61 8.95
C THR A 561 25.47 1.39 10.19
N ALA A 562 24.60 0.75 10.98
CA ALA A 562 24.24 1.26 12.28
C ALA A 562 25.34 1.17 13.33
N PHE A 563 26.37 0.33 13.14
CA PHE A 563 27.41 0.13 14.14
C PHE A 563 28.76 -0.23 13.50
N GLU A 564 29.85 0.11 14.18
CA GLU A 564 31.15 -0.60 14.14
C GLU A 564 31.46 -1.17 15.52
#